data_AF-A0A931GZ31-F1
#
_entry.id   AF-A0A931GZ31-F1
#
_cell.length_a   1.000
_cell.length_b   1.000
_cell.length_c   1.000
_cell.angle_alpha   90.00
_cell.angle_beta   90.00
_cell.angle_gamma   90.00
#
_symmetry.space_group_name_H-M   'P 1'
#
loop_
_entity.id
_entity.type
_entity.pdbx_description
1 polymer ?
#
loop_
_entity_poly.entity_id
_entity_poly.type
_entity_poly.pdbx_seq_one_letter_code
_entity_poly.pdbx_strand_id
1 'polypeptide(L)'
;MKMNVRSALACAALSTALFSCQKQDKTPAATANQIPSEVIAQIAAKGFNTEGVVAANGGYVVEGDIFLSTNDLKNLNLGPDLRVGEEEQYHTTNLVKNLPRTITISVEGLEPIWAQATDIAIARYNALGLRLTFQRITSGGNIVVIGADLGGDGVLGRSSGFPTTAGDPASPITLNNRPGTFGSNPDVNWLATVVAHEIGHTIGFRHTDYKNRKYSCGGIRYNEGKAGVGAIWIPGTPTGPQDPYSWMLACTDGTDRPFNANDVIALNYLYK
;
A
#
# COMPACT_ATOMS: atom_id res chain seq x y z
N MET A 1 -30.64 87.93 -4.62
CA MET A 1 -30.09 88.19 -5.97
C MET A 1 -29.66 86.85 -6.56
N LYS A 2 -29.99 86.63 -7.83
CA LYS A 2 -30.12 85.34 -8.53
C LYS A 2 -28.89 84.42 -8.45
N MET A 3 -29.11 83.11 -8.40
CA MET A 3 -28.28 82.18 -9.18
C MET A 3 -29.11 80.98 -9.65
N ASN A 4 -29.10 80.78 -10.97
CA ASN A 4 -29.84 79.77 -11.72
C ASN A 4 -29.24 78.38 -11.51
N VAL A 5 -30.10 77.38 -11.26
CA VAL A 5 -29.75 75.95 -11.35
C VAL A 5 -30.41 75.40 -12.61
N ARG A 6 -29.60 75.13 -13.64
CA ARG A 6 -29.94 74.27 -14.77
C ARG A 6 -28.79 73.29 -14.95
N SER A 7 -29.07 72.00 -14.85
CA SER A 7 -28.37 70.86 -15.47
C SER A 7 -29.05 69.60 -14.92
N ALA A 8 -30.00 69.04 -15.66
CA ALA A 8 -29.79 67.97 -16.63
C ALA A 8 -29.59 66.61 -15.92
N LEU A 9 -30.71 65.92 -15.70
CA LEU A 9 -30.76 64.49 -15.46
C LEU A 9 -30.14 63.76 -16.66
N ALA A 10 -29.04 63.05 -16.46
CA ALA A 10 -28.51 62.10 -17.41
C ALA A 10 -27.87 60.90 -16.68
N CYS A 11 -28.47 59.74 -16.94
CA CYS A 11 -27.89 58.40 -17.01
C CYS A 11 -26.93 57.89 -15.91
N ALA A 12 -27.41 56.88 -15.17
CA ALA A 12 -26.64 55.66 -14.93
C ALA A 12 -27.59 54.52 -14.54
N ALA A 13 -28.10 53.79 -15.53
CA ALA A 13 -28.69 52.47 -15.31
C ALA A 13 -27.56 51.50 -14.97
N LEU A 14 -27.44 51.11 -13.70
CA LEU A 14 -26.44 50.15 -13.26
C LEU A 14 -26.94 48.74 -13.57
N SER A 15 -26.54 48.22 -14.72
CA SER A 15 -26.79 46.84 -15.15
C SER A 15 -26.01 45.88 -14.25
N THR A 16 -26.71 45.15 -13.39
CA THR A 16 -26.15 44.03 -12.63
C THR A 16 -25.96 42.83 -13.56
N ALA A 17 -24.76 42.69 -14.11
CA ALA A 17 -24.33 41.47 -14.79
C ALA A 17 -24.09 40.38 -13.74
N LEU A 18 -25.01 39.41 -13.65
CA LEU A 18 -24.83 38.18 -12.91
C LEU A 18 -23.82 37.29 -13.66
N PHE A 19 -22.58 37.25 -13.18
CA PHE A 19 -21.61 36.23 -13.60
C PHE A 19 -22.01 34.88 -12.97
N SER A 20 -22.75 34.09 -13.73
CA SER A 20 -22.95 32.67 -13.47
C SER A 20 -21.64 31.93 -13.76
N CYS A 21 -20.79 31.77 -12.75
CA CYS A 21 -19.73 30.77 -12.79
C CYS A 21 -20.40 29.39 -12.81
N GLN A 22 -20.43 28.75 -13.98
CA GLN A 22 -20.60 27.30 -14.06
C GLN A 22 -19.47 26.67 -13.25
N LYS A 23 -19.81 26.15 -12.06
CA LYS A 23 -18.97 25.20 -11.33
C LYS A 23 -18.84 23.97 -12.22
N GLN A 24 -17.71 23.84 -12.91
CA GLN A 24 -17.26 22.55 -13.41
C GLN A 24 -17.14 21.60 -12.22
N ASP A 25 -17.82 20.46 -12.33
CA ASP A 25 -17.73 19.34 -11.40
C ASP A 25 -16.27 18.86 -11.30
N LYS A 26 -15.55 19.41 -10.33
CA LYS A 26 -14.42 18.72 -9.73
C LYS A 26 -15.02 17.67 -8.81
N THR A 27 -14.98 16.41 -9.24
CA THR A 27 -15.19 15.26 -8.36
C THR A 27 -14.34 15.48 -7.11
N PRO A 28 -14.93 15.66 -5.91
CA PRO A 28 -14.16 15.79 -4.69
C PRO A 28 -13.51 14.44 -4.42
N ALA A 29 -12.20 14.44 -4.12
CA ALA A 29 -11.58 13.31 -3.45
C ALA A 29 -12.40 13.00 -2.18
N ALA A 30 -12.91 11.77 -2.08
CA ALA A 30 -13.73 11.34 -0.97
C ALA A 30 -12.89 11.31 0.31
N THR A 31 -13.04 12.34 1.13
CA THR A 31 -12.58 12.35 2.52
C THR A 31 -13.36 11.32 3.33
N ALA A 32 -12.74 10.79 4.40
CA ALA A 32 -13.13 9.66 5.26
C ALA A 32 -14.60 9.58 5.78
N ASN A 33 -15.47 10.53 5.44
CA ASN A 33 -16.89 10.57 5.81
C ASN A 33 -17.84 9.85 4.83
N GLN A 34 -17.35 9.17 3.79
CA GLN A 34 -18.20 8.50 2.79
C GLN A 34 -18.17 6.96 2.81
N ILE A 35 -17.34 6.34 3.66
CA ILE A 35 -17.29 4.87 3.76
C ILE A 35 -18.38 4.40 4.74
N PRO A 36 -19.27 3.47 4.34
CA PRO A 36 -20.32 2.95 5.22
C PRO A 36 -19.73 2.33 6.49
N SER A 37 -20.37 2.55 7.64
CA SER A 37 -19.92 2.02 8.94
C SER A 37 -19.83 0.48 8.95
N GLU A 38 -20.68 -0.20 8.18
CA GLU A 38 -20.61 -1.66 7.99
C GLU A 38 -19.29 -2.09 7.32
N VAL A 39 -18.83 -1.34 6.32
CA VAL A 39 -17.54 -1.61 5.65
C VAL A 39 -16.40 -1.38 6.63
N ILE A 40 -16.44 -0.29 7.39
CA ILE A 40 -15.46 -0.01 8.45
C ILE A 40 -15.41 -1.16 9.47
N ALA A 41 -16.57 -1.70 9.87
CA ALA A 41 -16.64 -2.85 10.77
C ALA A 41 -16.08 -4.14 10.13
N GLN A 42 -16.33 -4.38 8.84
CA GLN A 42 -15.77 -5.52 8.10
C GLN A 42 -14.25 -5.41 7.95
N ILE A 43 -13.72 -4.22 7.67
CA ILE A 43 -12.28 -3.93 7.62
C ILE A 43 -11.65 -4.17 9.00
N ALA A 44 -12.25 -3.64 10.06
CA ALA A 44 -11.80 -3.85 11.43
C ALA A 44 -11.83 -5.33 11.82
N ALA A 45 -12.88 -6.08 11.46
CA ALA A 45 -13.01 -7.51 11.74
C ALA A 45 -12.01 -8.37 10.95
N LYS A 46 -11.45 -7.83 9.87
CA LYS A 46 -10.33 -8.43 9.14
C LYS A 46 -8.97 -8.00 9.68
N GLY A 47 -8.92 -7.06 10.60
CA GLY A 47 -7.70 -6.72 11.33
C GLY A 47 -6.82 -5.70 10.70
N PHE A 48 -7.41 -4.90 9.83
CA PHE A 48 -6.79 -3.71 9.28
C PHE A 48 -7.23 -2.49 10.09
N ASN A 49 -6.39 -1.46 10.15
CA ASN A 49 -6.77 -0.18 10.71
C ASN A 49 -7.85 0.47 9.82
N THR A 50 -8.80 1.10 10.49
CA THR A 50 -9.89 1.84 9.86
C THR A 50 -9.59 3.33 9.69
N GLU A 51 -8.49 3.83 10.27
CA GLU A 51 -8.00 5.18 9.98
C GLU A 51 -7.32 5.21 8.59
N GLY A 52 -7.61 6.26 7.82
CA GLY A 52 -6.99 6.47 6.51
C GLY A 52 -7.50 5.54 5.40
N VAL A 53 -8.61 4.82 5.60
CA VAL A 53 -9.19 3.99 4.56
C VAL A 53 -9.63 4.85 3.37
N VAL A 54 -9.21 4.45 2.17
CA VAL A 54 -9.56 5.14 0.92
C VAL A 54 -10.42 4.22 0.06
N ALA A 55 -11.58 4.71 -0.39
CA ALA A 55 -12.40 3.99 -1.35
C ALA A 55 -11.69 3.92 -2.71
N ALA A 56 -11.62 2.73 -3.31
CA ALA A 56 -11.03 2.50 -4.62
C ALA A 56 -12.01 1.71 -5.51
N ASN A 57 -11.78 1.73 -6.82
CA ASN A 57 -12.68 1.00 -7.73
C ASN A 57 -12.68 -0.50 -7.39
N GLY A 58 -13.85 -1.05 -7.05
CA GLY A 58 -14.04 -2.45 -6.68
C GLY A 58 -13.68 -2.83 -5.24
N GLY A 59 -13.33 -1.87 -4.37
CA GLY A 59 -12.93 -2.18 -2.99
C GLY A 59 -12.42 -0.98 -2.19
N TYR A 60 -11.50 -1.26 -1.26
CA TYR A 60 -10.97 -0.30 -0.31
C TYR A 60 -9.47 -0.49 -0.14
N VAL A 61 -8.73 0.62 -0.06
CA VAL A 61 -7.32 0.64 0.31
C VAL A 61 -7.23 0.91 1.81
N VAL A 62 -6.49 0.06 2.50
CA VAL A 62 -6.22 0.15 3.93
C VAL A 62 -4.72 0.16 4.13
N GLU A 63 -4.25 0.77 5.23
CA GLU A 63 -2.83 0.79 5.58
C GLU A 63 -1.90 1.44 4.52
N GLY A 64 -2.47 2.11 3.50
CA GLY A 64 -1.75 2.79 2.42
C GLY A 64 -1.47 1.95 1.18
N ASP A 65 -1.29 0.63 1.34
CA ASP A 65 -0.70 -0.28 0.35
C ASP A 65 -1.36 -1.68 0.35
N ILE A 66 -2.47 -1.89 1.05
CA ILE A 66 -3.24 -3.13 0.98
C ILE A 66 -4.60 -2.88 0.34
N PHE A 67 -4.91 -3.62 -0.74
CA PHE A 67 -6.24 -3.61 -1.35
C PHE A 67 -7.12 -4.73 -0.82
N LEU A 68 -8.32 -4.36 -0.36
CA LEU A 68 -9.39 -5.28 -0.01
C LEU A 68 -10.51 -5.13 -1.03
N SER A 69 -10.77 -6.17 -1.84
CA SER A 69 -11.92 -6.14 -2.73
C SER A 69 -13.23 -6.23 -1.92
N THR A 70 -14.33 -5.74 -2.48
CA THR A 70 -15.65 -5.88 -1.84
C THR A 70 -16.02 -7.35 -1.60
N ASN A 71 -15.49 -8.29 -2.39
CA ASN A 71 -15.68 -9.72 -2.17
C ASN A 71 -14.86 -10.24 -1.00
N ASP A 72 -13.64 -9.73 -0.81
CA ASP A 72 -12.83 -10.08 0.36
C ASP A 72 -13.58 -9.70 1.63
N LEU A 73 -14.17 -8.50 1.67
CA LEU A 73 -14.95 -7.99 2.81
C LEU A 73 -16.11 -8.90 3.24
N LYS A 74 -16.71 -9.65 2.31
CA LYS A 74 -17.81 -10.59 2.59
C LYS A 74 -17.35 -11.88 3.26
N ASN A 75 -16.08 -12.25 3.13
CA ASN A 75 -15.53 -13.49 3.67
C ASN A 75 -14.75 -13.20 4.97
N LEU A 76 -15.38 -13.41 6.13
CA LEU A 76 -14.74 -13.28 7.44
C LEU A 76 -13.78 -14.46 7.69
N ASN A 77 -12.56 -14.36 7.18
CA ASN A 77 -11.48 -15.28 7.52
C ASN A 77 -10.78 -14.76 8.79
N LEU A 78 -11.39 -15.04 9.94
CA LEU A 78 -10.85 -14.69 11.26
C LEU A 78 -9.73 -15.68 11.62
N GLY A 79 -8.48 -15.23 11.64
CA GLY A 79 -7.39 -15.96 12.28
C GLY A 79 -7.43 -15.77 13.81
N PRO A 80 -6.84 -16.68 14.61
CA PRO A 80 -6.72 -16.48 16.06
C PRO A 80 -5.98 -15.17 16.38
N ASP A 81 -6.56 -14.41 17.32
CA ASP A 81 -5.98 -13.20 17.87
C ASP A 81 -4.77 -13.60 18.73
N LEU A 82 -3.56 -13.33 18.23
CA LEU A 82 -2.31 -13.77 18.86
C LEU A 82 -1.46 -12.57 19.30
N ARG A 83 -0.92 -12.75 20.51
CA ARG A 83 -0.12 -11.82 21.32
C ARG A 83 0.59 -10.69 20.54
N VAL A 84 0.20 -9.49 20.92
CA VAL A 84 0.85 -8.23 20.59
C VAL A 84 2.16 -8.11 21.37
N GLY A 85 3.30 -8.29 20.71
CA GLY A 85 4.59 -7.79 21.19
C GLY A 85 4.72 -6.27 20.96
N GLU A 86 5.71 -5.62 21.55
CA GLU A 86 6.13 -4.23 21.32
C GLU A 86 7.02 -4.00 20.07
N GLU A 87 7.16 -4.97 19.17
CA GLU A 87 8.48 -5.27 18.57
C GLU A 87 8.48 -5.36 17.04
N GLU A 88 9.53 -4.90 16.36
CA GLU A 88 9.59 -4.75 14.89
C GLU A 88 9.73 -6.10 14.14
N GLN A 89 9.35 -6.13 12.85
CA GLN A 89 9.20 -7.33 12.00
C GLN A 89 8.02 -8.21 12.42
N TYR A 90 6.91 -8.09 11.69
CA TYR A 90 5.66 -8.77 11.98
C TYR A 90 5.24 -9.66 10.82
N HIS A 91 4.54 -10.74 11.15
CA HIS A 91 3.85 -11.57 10.18
C HIS A 91 2.36 -11.71 10.46
N THR A 92 1.62 -12.03 9.41
CA THR A 92 0.19 -12.36 9.47
C THR A 92 -0.04 -13.77 9.99
N THR A 93 -1.24 -14.04 10.50
CA THR A 93 -1.63 -15.36 11.01
C THR A 93 -1.60 -16.43 9.92
N ASN A 94 -1.90 -16.05 8.67
CA ASN A 94 -1.72 -16.92 7.51
C ASN A 94 -0.34 -16.70 6.90
N LEU A 95 0.32 -17.79 6.55
CA LEU A 95 1.61 -17.82 5.85
C LEU A 95 1.48 -18.72 4.62
N VAL A 96 2.44 -18.65 3.71
CA VAL A 96 2.54 -19.60 2.60
C VAL A 96 2.82 -21.00 3.15
N LYS A 97 2.04 -21.98 2.73
CA LYS A 97 2.13 -23.39 3.21
C LYS A 97 2.63 -24.31 2.10
N ASN A 98 2.75 -25.60 2.43
CA ASN A 98 3.20 -26.69 1.54
C ASN A 98 4.64 -26.51 1.07
N LEU A 99 5.54 -26.23 2.01
CA LEU A 99 6.97 -26.01 1.77
C LEU A 99 7.73 -27.36 1.65
N PRO A 100 8.76 -27.47 0.79
CA PRO A 100 9.28 -26.43 -0.09
C PRO A 100 8.35 -26.15 -1.28
N ARG A 101 8.26 -24.88 -1.68
CA ARG A 101 7.33 -24.42 -2.72
C ARG A 101 7.98 -23.43 -3.67
N THR A 102 7.77 -23.63 -4.97
CA THR A 102 8.11 -22.63 -5.99
C THR A 102 6.93 -21.68 -6.18
N ILE A 103 7.17 -20.38 -6.02
CA ILE A 103 6.22 -19.30 -6.29
C ILE A 103 6.59 -18.67 -7.63
N THR A 104 5.69 -18.81 -8.59
CA THR A 104 5.86 -18.24 -9.93
C THR A 104 5.35 -16.80 -9.98
N ILE A 105 6.13 -15.91 -10.61
CA ILE A 105 5.81 -14.48 -10.73
C ILE A 105 5.89 -14.05 -12.20
N SER A 106 4.91 -13.29 -12.68
CA SER A 106 4.95 -12.63 -13.98
C SER A 106 4.83 -11.11 -13.86
N VAL A 107 5.25 -10.38 -14.90
CA VAL A 107 5.10 -8.92 -15.02
C VAL A 107 4.34 -8.63 -16.31
N GLU A 108 3.17 -8.01 -16.20
CA GLU A 108 2.24 -7.84 -17.33
C GLU A 108 1.86 -6.37 -17.52
N GLY A 109 1.89 -5.90 -18.77
CA GLY A 109 1.43 -4.56 -19.14
C GLY A 109 2.25 -3.39 -18.57
N LEU A 110 3.48 -3.65 -18.12
CA LEU A 110 4.39 -2.67 -17.53
C LEU A 110 5.64 -2.46 -18.40
N GLU A 111 6.31 -1.33 -18.21
CA GLU A 111 7.57 -1.02 -18.89
C GLU A 111 8.69 -2.04 -18.54
N PRO A 112 9.65 -2.29 -19.45
CA PRO A 112 10.70 -3.31 -19.25
C PRO A 112 11.54 -3.16 -17.98
N ILE A 113 11.64 -1.95 -17.41
CA ILE A 113 12.35 -1.72 -16.15
C ILE A 113 11.71 -2.46 -14.97
N TRP A 114 10.39 -2.69 -14.99
CA TRP A 114 9.69 -3.43 -13.95
C TRP A 114 9.95 -4.93 -14.01
N ALA A 115 10.16 -5.48 -15.21
CA ALA A 115 10.68 -6.83 -15.35
C ALA A 115 12.06 -6.93 -14.67
N GLN A 116 12.99 -6.03 -15.00
CA GLN A 116 14.34 -6.00 -14.38
C GLN A 116 14.30 -5.82 -12.85
N ALA A 117 13.42 -4.95 -12.34
CA ALA A 117 13.23 -4.77 -10.90
C ALA A 117 12.71 -6.05 -10.22
N THR A 118 11.74 -6.73 -10.85
CA THR A 118 11.24 -8.03 -10.41
C THR A 118 12.33 -9.10 -10.49
N ASP A 119 13.26 -8.96 -11.45
CA ASP A 119 14.42 -9.82 -11.57
C ASP A 119 15.32 -9.77 -10.34
N ILE A 120 15.66 -8.56 -9.94
CA ILE A 120 16.49 -8.27 -8.77
C ILE A 120 15.78 -8.70 -7.48
N ALA A 121 14.48 -8.41 -7.33
CA ALA A 121 13.71 -8.79 -6.16
C ALA A 121 13.69 -10.32 -5.95
N ILE A 122 13.42 -11.09 -7.01
CA ILE A 122 13.47 -12.56 -6.97
C ILE A 122 14.86 -13.07 -6.61
N ALA A 123 15.91 -12.47 -7.16
CA ALA A 123 17.28 -12.85 -6.83
C ALA A 123 17.60 -12.64 -5.34
N ARG A 124 17.13 -11.54 -4.74
CA ARG A 124 17.28 -11.28 -3.28
C ARG A 124 16.67 -12.39 -2.43
N TYR A 125 15.43 -12.78 -2.70
CA TYR A 125 14.77 -13.87 -1.97
C TYR A 125 15.48 -15.21 -2.16
N ASN A 126 15.81 -15.57 -3.40
CA ASN A 126 16.44 -16.85 -3.70
C ASN A 126 17.86 -16.96 -3.12
N ALA A 127 18.59 -15.84 -2.97
CA ALA A 127 19.93 -15.82 -2.38
C ALA A 127 19.96 -16.30 -0.92
N LEU A 128 18.83 -16.23 -0.19
CA LEU A 128 18.73 -16.70 1.19
C LEU A 128 18.58 -18.22 1.31
N GLY A 129 18.30 -18.93 0.21
CA GLY A 129 18.10 -20.39 0.23
C GLY A 129 16.96 -20.82 1.15
N LEU A 130 15.82 -20.13 1.06
CA LEU A 130 14.60 -20.46 1.80
C LEU A 130 13.95 -21.72 1.21
N ARG A 131 13.01 -22.32 1.94
CA ARG A 131 12.09 -23.35 1.40
C ARG A 131 11.08 -22.77 0.41
N LEU A 132 11.00 -21.45 0.29
CA LEU A 132 10.37 -20.77 -0.83
C LEU A 132 11.41 -20.48 -1.92
N THR A 133 11.09 -20.82 -3.16
CA THR A 133 11.87 -20.43 -4.34
C THR A 133 11.00 -19.60 -5.26
N PHE A 134 11.49 -18.46 -5.73
CA PHE A 134 10.75 -17.59 -6.62
C PHE A 134 11.25 -17.76 -8.05
N GLN A 135 10.32 -17.87 -9.01
CA GLN A 135 10.65 -18.08 -10.41
C GLN A 135 9.86 -17.13 -11.30
N ARG A 136 10.56 -16.46 -12.21
CA ARG A 136 9.89 -15.63 -13.22
C ARG A 136 9.33 -16.48 -14.33
N ILE A 137 8.11 -16.14 -14.74
CA ILE A 137 7.44 -16.71 -15.91
C ILE A 137 6.84 -15.59 -16.75
N THR A 138 6.42 -15.91 -17.96
CA THR A 138 6.00 -14.90 -18.95
C THR A 138 4.61 -14.33 -18.69
N SER A 139 3.68 -15.13 -18.17
CA SER A 139 2.30 -14.69 -17.90
C SER A 139 1.62 -15.56 -16.84
N GLY A 140 0.67 -15.01 -16.11
CA GLY A 140 -0.04 -15.69 -15.03
C GLY A 140 0.88 -16.07 -13.87
N GLY A 141 0.66 -17.25 -13.28
CA GLY A 141 1.45 -17.74 -12.14
C GLY A 141 0.79 -17.49 -10.81
N ASN A 142 1.55 -17.67 -9.73
CA ASN A 142 1.06 -17.49 -8.37
C ASN A 142 0.89 -16.00 -8.02
N ILE A 143 1.78 -15.15 -8.53
CA ILE A 143 1.75 -13.70 -8.34
C ILE A 143 1.85 -13.03 -9.72
N VAL A 144 0.93 -12.12 -10.01
CA VAL A 144 0.98 -11.29 -11.23
C VAL A 144 1.27 -9.85 -10.84
N VAL A 145 2.32 -9.26 -11.38
CA VAL A 145 2.69 -7.84 -11.18
C VAL A 145 2.11 -7.03 -12.34
N ILE A 146 1.22 -6.10 -12.02
CA ILE A 146 0.49 -5.26 -12.99
C ILE A 146 0.60 -3.77 -12.63
N GLY A 147 0.23 -2.88 -13.56
CA GLY A 147 0.19 -1.44 -13.35
C GLY A 147 -1.23 -0.86 -13.29
N ALA A 148 -1.46 0.10 -12.38
CA ALA A 148 -2.67 0.94 -12.37
C ALA A 148 -2.37 2.31 -11.74
N ASP A 149 -3.19 3.32 -12.02
CA ASP A 149 -3.10 4.61 -11.33
C ASP A 149 -3.66 4.42 -9.92
N LEU A 150 -2.78 4.49 -8.92
CA LEU A 150 -3.13 4.31 -7.50
C LEU A 150 -3.36 5.64 -6.77
N GLY A 151 -3.39 6.77 -7.49
CA GLY A 151 -3.54 8.09 -6.89
C GLY A 151 -2.21 8.81 -6.64
N GLY A 152 -2.28 9.95 -5.95
CA GLY A 152 -1.20 10.94 -5.85
C GLY A 152 -0.56 11.09 -4.45
N ASP A 153 -0.85 10.17 -3.53
CA ASP A 153 -0.53 10.33 -2.10
C ASP A 153 0.69 9.50 -1.64
N GLY A 154 1.63 9.21 -2.54
CA GLY A 154 2.86 8.48 -2.22
C GLY A 154 2.75 6.95 -2.23
N VAL A 155 1.62 6.39 -2.67
CA VAL A 155 1.44 4.94 -2.86
C VAL A 155 2.25 4.49 -4.09
N LEU A 156 3.21 3.59 -3.89
CA LEU A 156 4.10 3.09 -4.95
C LEU A 156 3.68 1.71 -5.47
N GLY A 157 3.23 0.86 -4.56
CA GLY A 157 2.77 -0.49 -4.83
C GLY A 157 1.59 -0.83 -3.93
N ARG A 158 0.93 -1.94 -4.25
CA ARG A 158 -0.19 -2.46 -3.49
C ARG A 158 -0.32 -3.97 -3.66
N SER A 159 -0.25 -4.72 -2.57
CA SER A 159 -0.58 -6.14 -2.55
C SER A 159 -2.09 -6.33 -2.42
N SER A 160 -2.63 -7.34 -3.10
CA SER A 160 -4.04 -7.76 -2.94
C SER A 160 -4.26 -8.59 -1.68
N GLY A 161 -3.77 -8.08 -0.55
CA GLY A 161 -3.85 -8.72 0.76
C GLY A 161 -2.62 -9.56 1.12
N PHE A 162 -2.88 -10.62 1.89
CA PHE A 162 -1.92 -11.52 2.52
C PHE A 162 -2.23 -12.98 2.15
N PRO A 163 -1.38 -13.96 2.52
CA PRO A 163 -1.66 -15.36 2.22
C PRO A 163 -3.05 -15.82 2.65
N THR A 164 -3.65 -16.68 1.84
CA THR A 164 -4.94 -17.30 2.15
C THR A 164 -4.81 -18.28 3.32
N THR A 165 -5.93 -18.72 3.89
CA THR A 165 -5.94 -19.79 4.92
C THR A 165 -5.39 -21.12 4.40
N ALA A 166 -5.53 -21.38 3.09
CA ALA A 166 -4.94 -22.50 2.38
C ALA A 166 -3.41 -22.35 2.19
N GLY A 167 -2.88 -21.16 2.43
CA GLY A 167 -1.45 -20.84 2.34
C GLY A 167 -0.99 -20.54 0.91
N ASP A 168 -1.87 -20.00 0.07
CA ASP A 168 -1.52 -19.45 -1.23
C ASP A 168 -1.14 -17.97 -1.10
N PRO A 169 -0.13 -17.49 -1.85
CA PRO A 169 0.25 -16.09 -1.81
C PRO A 169 -0.87 -15.19 -2.35
N ALA A 170 -0.90 -13.94 -1.88
CA ALA A 170 -1.81 -12.93 -2.42
C ALA A 170 -1.40 -12.50 -3.84
N SER A 171 -2.39 -12.19 -4.67
CA SER A 171 -2.19 -11.75 -6.06
C SER A 171 -3.43 -10.98 -6.52
N PRO A 172 -3.31 -9.95 -7.38
CA PRO A 172 -2.06 -9.42 -7.95
C PRO A 172 -1.28 -8.50 -7.01
N ILE A 173 -0.03 -8.19 -7.40
CA ILE A 173 0.69 -6.99 -6.96
C ILE A 173 0.39 -5.89 -7.99
N THR A 174 -0.10 -4.73 -7.54
CA THR A 174 -0.38 -3.58 -8.39
C THR A 174 0.62 -2.47 -8.13
N LEU A 175 1.38 -2.05 -9.13
CA LEU A 175 2.32 -0.94 -9.07
C LEU A 175 1.67 0.35 -9.59
N ASN A 176 2.00 1.48 -8.98
CA ASN A 176 1.43 2.77 -9.37
C ASN A 176 2.03 3.26 -10.70
N ASN A 177 1.25 3.29 -11.77
CA ASN A 177 1.73 3.76 -13.08
C ASN A 177 1.41 5.25 -13.36
N ARG A 178 0.94 6.00 -12.35
CA ARG A 178 0.67 7.42 -12.50
C ARG A 178 1.94 8.18 -12.92
N PRO A 179 1.88 9.05 -13.95
CA PRO A 179 3.03 9.83 -14.38
C PRO A 179 3.64 10.65 -13.24
N GLY A 180 4.96 10.54 -13.07
CA GLY A 180 5.73 11.27 -12.06
C GLY A 180 5.91 10.54 -10.72
N THR A 181 5.20 9.44 -10.46
CA THR A 181 5.31 8.71 -9.18
C THR A 181 6.74 8.23 -8.89
N PHE A 182 7.44 7.71 -9.90
CA PHE A 182 8.82 7.22 -9.77
C PHE A 182 9.87 8.20 -10.33
N GLY A 183 9.49 9.46 -10.56
CA GLY A 183 10.34 10.42 -11.26
C GLY A 183 10.58 10.08 -12.73
N SER A 184 11.50 10.79 -13.38
CA SER A 184 11.76 10.65 -14.83
C SER A 184 12.79 9.57 -15.18
N ASN A 185 13.64 9.17 -14.23
CA ASN A 185 14.67 8.15 -14.42
C ASN A 185 14.92 7.41 -13.10
N PRO A 186 13.98 6.55 -12.67
CA PRO A 186 14.12 5.82 -11.42
C PRO A 186 15.30 4.85 -11.44
N ASP A 187 15.94 4.67 -10.28
CA ASP A 187 16.91 3.60 -10.08
C ASP A 187 16.18 2.25 -10.04
N VAL A 188 16.59 1.31 -10.90
CA VAL A 188 16.02 -0.04 -10.97
C VAL A 188 16.15 -0.80 -9.63
N ASN A 189 17.16 -0.51 -8.82
CA ASN A 189 17.34 -1.15 -7.52
C ASN A 189 16.33 -0.64 -6.48
N TRP A 190 15.98 0.64 -6.54
CA TRP A 190 14.88 1.19 -5.74
C TRP A 190 13.55 0.57 -6.16
N LEU A 191 13.29 0.46 -7.47
CA LEU A 191 12.10 -0.24 -7.96
C LEU A 191 12.08 -1.71 -7.51
N ALA A 192 13.24 -2.37 -7.46
CA ALA A 192 13.35 -3.73 -6.94
C ALA A 192 13.02 -3.81 -5.44
N THR A 193 13.34 -2.77 -4.66
CA THR A 193 12.89 -2.67 -3.26
C THR A 193 11.37 -2.58 -3.16
N VAL A 194 10.72 -1.77 -4.01
CA VAL A 194 9.24 -1.70 -4.05
C VAL A 194 8.65 -3.07 -4.40
N VAL A 195 9.14 -3.76 -5.43
CA VAL A 195 8.64 -5.09 -5.78
C VAL A 195 8.92 -6.12 -4.68
N ALA A 196 10.10 -6.09 -4.05
CA ALA A 196 10.45 -7.00 -2.96
C ALA A 196 9.56 -6.79 -1.73
N HIS A 197 9.20 -5.54 -1.43
CA HIS A 197 8.27 -5.17 -0.37
C HIS A 197 6.88 -5.79 -0.62
N GLU A 198 6.33 -5.59 -1.81
CA GLU A 198 5.03 -6.15 -2.16
C GLU A 198 5.02 -7.68 -2.11
N ILE A 199 6.09 -8.34 -2.59
CA ILE A 199 6.26 -9.79 -2.44
C ILE A 199 6.26 -10.18 -0.95
N GLY A 200 6.84 -9.36 -0.07
CA GLY A 200 6.82 -9.57 1.38
C GLY A 200 5.39 -9.69 1.92
N HIS A 201 4.50 -8.77 1.53
CA HIS A 201 3.08 -8.87 1.86
C HIS A 201 2.44 -10.14 1.28
N THR A 202 2.72 -10.48 0.02
CA THR A 202 2.14 -11.70 -0.57
C THR A 202 2.51 -12.99 0.15
N ILE A 203 3.63 -12.99 0.89
CA ILE A 203 4.07 -14.12 1.71
C ILE A 203 3.86 -13.90 3.22
N GLY A 204 3.10 -12.88 3.61
CA GLY A 204 2.59 -12.71 4.96
C GLY A 204 3.43 -11.83 5.89
N PHE A 205 4.37 -11.05 5.37
CA PHE A 205 5.01 -9.99 6.16
C PHE A 205 4.11 -8.77 6.25
N ARG A 206 4.06 -8.16 7.44
CA ARG A 206 3.53 -6.82 7.66
C ARG A 206 4.68 -5.83 7.71
N HIS A 207 4.35 -4.54 7.79
CA HIS A 207 5.40 -3.54 7.90
C HIS A 207 6.18 -3.65 9.20
N THR A 208 7.44 -3.27 9.16
CA THR A 208 8.28 -3.20 10.37
C THR A 208 7.85 -2.08 11.30
N ASP A 209 7.43 -0.95 10.76
CA ASP A 209 6.90 0.20 11.51
C ASP A 209 5.38 0.15 11.72
N TYR A 210 4.80 -1.05 11.63
CA TYR A 210 3.39 -1.38 11.86
C TYR A 210 2.76 -0.63 13.05
N LYS A 211 3.46 -0.54 14.19
CA LYS A 211 2.95 0.14 15.39
C LYS A 211 2.96 1.66 15.30
N ASN A 212 3.87 2.21 14.53
CA ASN A 212 4.15 3.63 14.48
C ASN A 212 4.68 4.03 13.10
N ARG A 213 3.77 4.18 12.14
CA ARG A 213 4.04 4.62 10.77
C ARG A 213 4.80 5.93 10.66
N LYS A 214 4.78 6.75 11.72
CA LYS A 214 5.61 7.96 11.81
C LYS A 214 7.10 7.66 11.62
N TYR A 215 7.55 6.45 11.97
CA TYR A 215 8.96 6.09 11.90
C TYR A 215 9.52 6.23 10.48
N SER A 216 8.84 5.66 9.47
CA SER A 216 9.26 5.81 8.07
C SER A 216 8.54 6.93 7.32
N CYS A 217 7.25 7.16 7.60
CA CYS A 217 6.42 8.09 6.83
C CYS A 217 6.40 9.53 7.36
N GLY A 218 6.93 9.77 8.55
CA GLY A 218 6.76 11.05 9.25
C GLY A 218 5.31 11.31 9.71
N GLY A 219 5.01 12.52 10.19
CA GLY A 219 3.64 12.91 10.56
C GLY A 219 3.15 12.46 11.94
N ILE A 220 1.84 12.20 12.06
CA ILE A 220 1.16 11.76 13.30
C ILE A 220 1.34 10.25 13.47
N ARG A 221 1.43 9.76 14.71
CA ARG A 221 1.48 8.31 14.96
C ARG A 221 0.14 7.67 14.59
N TYR A 222 0.15 6.73 13.66
CA TYR A 222 -0.96 5.80 13.42
C TYR A 222 -0.44 4.37 13.32
N ASN A 223 -1.26 3.41 13.75
CA ASN A 223 -0.95 1.99 13.85
C ASN A 223 -1.64 1.25 12.69
N GLU A 224 -1.10 0.19 12.14
CA GLU A 224 -1.76 -0.58 11.08
C GLU A 224 -2.99 -1.38 11.51
N GLY A 225 -3.30 -1.48 12.81
CA GLY A 225 -4.49 -2.17 13.32
C GLY A 225 -4.27 -3.67 13.46
N LYS A 226 -4.94 -4.31 14.43
CA LYS A 226 -4.56 -5.64 14.96
C LYS A 226 -5.53 -6.79 14.63
N ALA A 227 -6.80 -6.50 14.43
CA ALA A 227 -7.89 -7.42 14.77
C ALA A 227 -8.30 -8.43 13.67
N GLY A 228 -7.55 -9.51 13.42
CA GLY A 228 -8.07 -10.65 12.64
C GLY A 228 -7.18 -11.21 11.52
N VAL A 229 -6.22 -10.44 11.02
CA VAL A 229 -5.15 -10.90 10.09
C VAL A 229 -3.82 -11.16 10.81
N GLY A 230 -3.71 -10.74 12.07
CA GLY A 230 -2.54 -10.96 12.93
C GLY A 230 -1.44 -9.92 12.73
N ALA A 231 -0.78 -9.55 13.83
CA ALA A 231 0.46 -8.80 13.88
C ALA A 231 1.39 -9.50 14.88
N ILE A 232 1.91 -10.65 14.45
CA ILE A 232 2.70 -11.55 15.29
C ILE A 232 4.17 -11.18 15.10
N TRP A 233 4.82 -10.74 16.18
CA TRP A 233 6.24 -10.43 16.16
C TRP A 233 7.07 -11.68 15.82
N ILE A 234 8.13 -11.50 15.04
CA ILE A 234 9.03 -12.57 14.61
C ILE A 234 10.20 -12.71 15.60
N PRO A 235 10.33 -13.85 16.32
CA PRO A 235 11.41 -14.06 17.27
C PRO A 235 12.81 -13.90 16.68
N GLY A 236 13.66 -13.17 17.41
CA GLY A 236 15.06 -12.94 17.04
C GLY A 236 15.31 -11.61 16.32
N THR A 237 14.27 -10.82 16.04
CA THR A 237 14.40 -9.45 15.50
C THR A 237 14.36 -8.40 16.63
N PRO A 238 14.78 -7.15 16.38
CA PRO A 238 14.80 -6.12 17.40
C PRO A 238 13.43 -5.74 17.98
N THR A 239 13.46 -5.32 19.24
CA THR A 239 12.27 -5.01 20.04
C THR A 239 12.12 -3.49 20.23
N GLY A 240 12.02 -2.75 19.13
CA GLY A 240 11.86 -1.29 19.10
C GLY A 240 12.42 -0.67 17.81
N PRO A 241 12.28 0.65 17.56
CA PRO A 241 12.59 1.37 16.31
C PRO A 241 14.07 1.35 15.92
N GLN A 242 14.54 0.18 15.48
CA GLN A 242 15.93 -0.18 15.28
C GLN A 242 16.15 -0.74 13.88
N ASP A 243 15.13 -0.72 13.02
CA ASP A 243 15.20 -1.22 11.65
C ASP A 243 14.94 -0.15 10.56
N PRO A 244 15.74 0.93 10.50
CA PRO A 244 15.54 2.07 9.58
C PRO A 244 15.75 1.72 8.10
N TYR A 245 16.27 0.53 7.80
CA TYR A 245 16.60 0.10 6.45
C TYR A 245 15.88 -1.19 6.05
N SER A 246 14.85 -1.59 6.80
CA SER A 246 14.06 -2.76 6.41
C SER A 246 13.37 -2.55 5.07
N TRP A 247 13.35 -3.59 4.24
CA TRP A 247 12.54 -3.60 3.02
C TRP A 247 11.04 -3.52 3.28
N MET A 248 10.58 -3.92 4.47
CA MET A 248 9.18 -3.86 4.90
C MET A 248 8.82 -2.56 5.64
N LEU A 249 9.58 -1.47 5.51
CA LEU A 249 9.11 -0.17 6.00
C LEU A 249 7.97 0.35 5.14
N ALA A 250 6.94 0.91 5.78
CA ALA A 250 5.75 1.45 5.12
C ALA A 250 6.04 2.57 4.11
N CYS A 251 7.01 3.41 4.42
CA CYS A 251 7.46 4.45 3.51
C CYS A 251 8.92 4.23 3.11
N THR A 252 9.17 4.43 1.83
CA THR A 252 10.50 4.46 1.25
C THR A 252 11.00 5.89 1.17
N ASP A 253 12.31 6.05 1.31
CA ASP A 253 13.04 7.30 1.07
C ASP A 253 13.56 7.40 -0.38
N GLY A 254 13.16 6.49 -1.26
CA GLY A 254 13.62 6.47 -2.66
C GLY A 254 14.91 5.68 -2.88
N THR A 255 15.43 4.98 -1.87
CA THR A 255 16.73 4.30 -1.94
C THR A 255 16.62 2.79 -2.13
N ASP A 256 17.71 2.18 -2.60
CA ASP A 256 17.86 0.73 -2.62
C ASP A 256 17.99 0.16 -1.20
N ARG A 257 17.07 -0.75 -0.84
CA ARG A 257 17.04 -1.49 0.43
C ARG A 257 17.05 -2.99 0.13
N PRO A 258 18.22 -3.63 -0.04
CA PRO A 258 18.33 -5.09 0.04
C PRO A 258 18.09 -5.57 1.47
N PHE A 259 17.83 -6.87 1.66
CA PHE A 259 17.56 -7.44 2.99
C PHE A 259 18.74 -7.21 3.94
N ASN A 260 18.47 -6.52 5.04
CA ASN A 260 19.41 -6.32 6.12
C ASN A 260 19.46 -7.53 7.07
N ALA A 261 20.24 -7.44 8.16
CA ALA A 261 20.40 -8.57 9.08
C ALA A 261 19.08 -9.00 9.77
N ASN A 262 18.23 -8.05 10.16
CA ASN A 262 16.95 -8.34 10.81
C ASN A 262 15.97 -8.95 9.81
N ASP A 263 15.97 -8.44 8.58
CA ASP A 263 15.19 -8.95 7.47
C ASP A 263 15.51 -10.43 7.18
N VAL A 264 16.80 -10.76 7.16
CA VAL A 264 17.28 -12.13 6.97
C VAL A 264 16.86 -13.03 8.12
N ILE A 265 16.94 -12.57 9.37
CA ILE A 265 16.45 -13.33 10.53
C ILE A 265 14.95 -13.60 10.37
N ALA A 266 14.17 -12.59 10.00
CA ALA A 266 12.73 -12.69 9.86
C ALA A 266 12.32 -13.67 8.74
N LEU A 267 12.96 -13.57 7.57
CA LEU A 267 12.75 -14.48 6.45
C LEU A 267 13.14 -15.92 6.77
N ASN A 268 14.28 -16.12 7.44
CA ASN A 268 14.70 -17.45 7.85
C ASN A 268 13.76 -18.05 8.90
N TYR A 269 13.26 -17.25 9.85
CA TYR A 269 12.34 -17.73 10.87
C TYR A 269 11.05 -18.30 10.26
N LEU A 270 10.48 -17.62 9.25
CA LEU A 270 9.24 -18.09 8.62
C LEU A 270 9.47 -19.21 7.60
N TYR A 271 10.58 -19.14 6.84
CA TYR A 271 10.70 -19.91 5.60
C TYR A 271 12.01 -20.67 5.42
N LYS A 272 12.94 -20.72 6.38
CA LYS A 272 14.06 -21.67 6.34
C LYS A 272 13.61 -23.10 6.65
#